data_AF-A0A8B6D2Z4-F1
#
_entry.id   AF-A0A8B6D2Z4-F1
#
_cell.length_a   1.000
_cell.length_b   1.000
_cell.length_c   1.000
_cell.angle_alpha   90.00
_cell.angle_beta   90.00
_cell.angle_gamma   90.00
#
_symmetry.space_group_name_H-M   'P 1'
#
loop_
_entity.id
_entity.type
_entity.pdbx_description
1 polymer ?
#
loop_
_entity_poly.entity_id
_entity_poly.type
_entity_poly.pdbx_seq_one_letter_code
_entity_poly.pdbx_strand_id
1 'polypeptide(L)'
;MKNILKSSKELNEKQADVPQPLFIQDNGEDIIVSLSKLSNGWENDGNKCQMIDFKSVWNSLSPSCKFLIHPSGNSEWKIVCDFTYSQNPSEKERTLKVSDEYRE
;
A
#
# COMPACT_ATOMS: atom_id res chain seq x y z
N MET A 1 1.71 8.44 13.90
CA MET A 1 0.34 8.61 13.36
C MET A 1 -0.10 10.07 13.18
N LYS A 2 0.03 10.97 14.18
CA LYS A 2 -0.44 12.37 14.06
C LYS A 2 0.16 13.15 12.87
N ASN A 3 1.40 12.85 12.47
CA ASN A 3 2.07 13.55 11.36
C ASN A 3 1.61 13.09 9.97
N ILE A 4 1.35 11.80 9.76
CA ILE A 4 0.89 11.26 8.46
C ILE A 4 -0.52 11.76 8.14
N LEU A 5 -1.41 11.75 9.14
CA LEU A 5 -2.78 12.29 8.99
C LEU A 5 -2.81 13.80 8.71
N LYS A 6 -1.75 14.53 9.07
CA LYS A 6 -1.63 15.96 8.78
C LYS A 6 -1.22 16.17 7.32
N SER A 7 -0.25 15.41 6.83
CA SER A 7 0.21 15.45 5.43
C SER A 7 -0.86 14.97 4.44
N SER A 8 -1.62 13.90 4.76
CA SER A 8 -2.71 13.44 3.91
C SER A 8 -3.85 14.46 3.78
N LYS A 9 -4.11 15.27 4.82
CA LYS A 9 -5.09 16.38 4.74
C LYS A 9 -4.63 17.51 3.83
N GLU A 10 -3.33 17.77 3.75
CA GLU A 10 -2.76 18.77 2.85
C GLU A 10 -2.79 18.30 1.39
N LEU A 11 -2.83 16.98 1.16
CA LEU A 11 -2.88 16.34 -0.16
C LEU A 11 -4.29 15.90 -0.59
N ASN A 12 -5.33 16.20 0.19
CA ASN A 12 -6.71 15.69 0.00
C ASN A 12 -6.78 14.15 -0.14
N GLU A 13 -5.86 13.44 0.48
CA GLU A 13 -5.84 11.98 0.47
C GLU A 13 -6.87 11.44 1.47
N LYS A 14 -7.73 10.53 1.00
CA LYS A 14 -8.65 9.78 1.84
C LYS A 14 -7.95 8.52 2.33
N GLN A 15 -8.02 8.27 3.64
CA GLN A 15 -7.59 7.00 4.19
C GLN A 15 -8.59 5.91 3.80
N ALA A 16 -8.14 4.95 2.99
CA ALA A 16 -8.99 3.87 2.49
C ALA A 16 -9.34 2.81 3.56
N ASP A 17 -8.44 2.56 4.52
CA ASP A 17 -8.64 1.60 5.61
C ASP A 17 -7.81 1.97 6.85
N VAL A 18 -8.12 1.37 8.01
CA VAL A 18 -7.42 1.53 9.28
C VAL A 18 -6.00 0.96 9.18
N PRO A 19 -4.95 1.64 9.72
CA PRO A 19 -3.59 1.16 9.61
C PRO A 19 -3.43 -0.16 10.36
N GLN A 20 -2.84 -1.15 9.71
CA GLN A 20 -2.56 -2.45 10.29
C GLN A 20 -1.11 -2.50 10.77
N PRO A 21 -0.84 -3.06 11.97
CA PRO A 21 0.53 -3.17 12.47
C PRO A 21 1.33 -4.21 11.66
N LEU A 22 2.62 -3.93 11.49
CA LEU A 22 3.63 -4.88 11.02
C LEU A 22 4.80 -4.84 12.00
N PHE A 23 5.21 -6.01 12.49
CA PHE A 23 6.40 -6.12 13.34
C PHE A 23 7.64 -6.24 12.45
N ILE A 24 8.60 -5.36 12.69
CA ILE A 24 9.88 -5.33 11.97
C ILE A 24 10.97 -5.87 12.89
N GLN A 25 11.68 -6.88 12.42
CA GLN A 25 12.83 -7.45 13.10
C GLN A 25 14.12 -6.84 12.57
N ASP A 26 15.13 -6.74 13.43
CA ASP A 26 16.49 -6.35 13.06
C ASP A 26 17.22 -7.53 12.40
N ASN A 27 16.74 -7.91 11.23
CA ASN A 27 17.29 -9.00 10.42
C ASN A 27 17.98 -8.50 9.14
N GLY A 28 17.98 -7.18 8.91
CA GLY A 28 18.55 -6.57 7.71
C GLY A 28 17.70 -6.71 6.44
N GLU A 29 16.52 -7.34 6.54
CA GLU A 29 15.69 -7.66 5.39
C GLU A 29 14.65 -6.56 5.11
N ASP A 30 14.48 -6.26 3.84
CA ASP A 30 13.55 -5.26 3.36
C ASP A 30 12.08 -5.70 3.54
N ILE A 31 11.19 -4.72 3.57
CA ILE A 31 9.74 -4.98 3.54
C ILE A 31 9.31 -5.10 2.09
N ILE A 32 8.62 -6.18 1.76
CA ILE A 32 8.01 -6.37 0.44
C ILE A 32 6.54 -5.97 0.55
N VAL A 33 6.07 -5.16 -0.39
CA VAL A 33 4.66 -4.77 -0.54
C VAL A 33 4.20 -5.13 -1.94
N SER A 34 3.13 -5.90 -2.07
CA SER A 34 2.59 -6.33 -3.35
C SER A 34 1.12 -5.98 -3.52
N LEU A 35 0.73 -5.61 -4.74
CA LEU A 35 -0.64 -5.40 -5.19
C LEU A 35 -1.14 -6.64 -5.91
N SER A 36 -2.29 -7.16 -5.49
CA SER A 36 -2.93 -8.34 -6.06
C SER A 36 -4.45 -8.20 -6.11
N LYS A 37 -5.13 -9.14 -6.79
CA LYS A 37 -6.60 -9.22 -6.90
C LYS A 37 -7.27 -7.90 -7.28
N LEU A 38 -6.66 -7.15 -8.18
CA LEU A 38 -7.24 -5.93 -8.73
C LEU A 38 -8.54 -6.29 -9.48
N SER A 39 -9.64 -5.60 -9.14
CA SER A 39 -10.95 -5.80 -9.77
C SER A 39 -10.90 -5.60 -11.27
N ASN A 40 -11.80 -6.27 -12.00
CA ASN A 40 -11.94 -6.10 -13.44
C ASN A 40 -12.16 -4.63 -13.80
N GLY A 41 -11.68 -4.22 -14.98
CA GLY A 41 -11.79 -2.84 -15.47
C GLY A 41 -10.83 -1.85 -14.79
N TRP A 42 -9.87 -2.34 -14.01
CA TRP A 42 -8.77 -1.57 -13.45
C TRP A 42 -7.43 -2.15 -13.87
N GLU A 43 -6.47 -1.27 -14.12
CA GLU A 43 -5.11 -1.58 -14.51
C GLU A 43 -4.11 -0.88 -13.60
N ASN A 44 -2.93 -1.48 -13.44
CA ASN A 44 -1.85 -0.90 -12.65
C ASN A 44 -0.69 -0.54 -13.56
N ASP A 45 -0.37 0.74 -13.61
CA ASP A 45 0.79 1.28 -14.29
C ASP A 45 2.03 1.10 -13.40
N GLY A 46 2.86 0.12 -13.76
CA GLY A 46 4.15 -0.12 -13.12
C GLY A 46 4.21 -1.37 -12.27
N ASN A 47 5.11 -1.36 -11.28
CA ASN A 47 5.46 -2.56 -10.52
C ASN A 47 4.40 -2.89 -9.48
N LYS A 48 3.83 -4.10 -9.60
CA LYS A 48 2.90 -4.69 -8.62
C LYS A 48 3.60 -5.21 -7.36
N CYS A 49 4.93 -5.22 -7.33
CA CYS A 49 5.74 -5.58 -6.17
C CYS A 49 6.80 -4.50 -5.96
N GLN A 50 6.85 -3.94 -4.75
CA GLN A 50 7.77 -2.88 -4.38
C GLN A 50 8.44 -3.23 -3.05
N MET A 51 9.67 -2.78 -2.89
CA MET A 51 10.46 -3.00 -1.68
C MET A 51 10.65 -1.69 -0.93
N ILE A 52 10.58 -1.76 0.39
CA ILE A 52 10.96 -0.67 1.28
C ILE A 52 12.24 -1.10 2.00
N ASP A 53 13.28 -0.30 1.82
CA ASP A 53 14.59 -0.52 2.44
C ASP A 53 14.49 -0.61 3.97
N PHE A 54 15.06 -1.68 4.52
CA PHE A 54 15.10 -1.95 5.96
C PHE A 54 15.65 -0.77 6.76
N LYS A 55 16.76 -0.17 6.32
CA LYS A 55 17.42 0.92 7.05
C LYS A 55 16.51 2.14 7.16
N SER A 56 15.73 2.42 6.12
CA SER A 56 14.79 3.53 6.10
C SER A 56 13.65 3.34 7.11
N VAL A 57 13.15 2.11 7.23
CA VAL A 57 12.13 1.74 8.22
C VAL A 57 12.70 1.78 9.64
N TRP A 58 13.85 1.13 9.85
CA TRP A 58 14.50 1.01 11.14
C TRP A 58 14.86 2.38 11.74
N ASN A 59 15.31 3.30 10.89
CA ASN A 59 15.64 4.68 11.28
C ASN A 59 14.43 5.64 11.25
N SER A 60 13.20 5.13 11.13
CA SER A 60 11.96 5.93 11.18
C SER A 60 11.87 7.06 10.14
N LEU A 61 12.43 6.87 8.95
CA LEU A 61 12.43 7.87 7.87
C LEU A 61 11.09 7.98 7.10
N SER A 62 10.02 7.40 7.65
CA SER A 62 8.67 7.39 7.06
C SER A 62 8.62 6.99 5.57
N PRO A 63 9.23 5.87 5.18
CA PRO A 63 9.21 5.44 3.78
C PRO A 63 7.81 4.99 3.33
N SER A 64 7.54 5.04 2.02
CA SER A 64 6.25 4.67 1.42
C SER A 64 6.42 4.07 0.02
N CYS A 65 5.52 3.14 -0.34
CA CYS A 65 5.35 2.68 -1.73
C CYS A 65 4.17 3.41 -2.40
N LYS A 66 4.19 3.49 -3.73
CA LYS A 66 3.10 4.10 -4.52
C LYS A 66 2.72 3.19 -5.67
N PHE A 67 1.44 2.81 -5.74
CA PHE A 67 0.87 2.03 -6.84
C PHE A 67 -0.04 2.94 -7.64
N LEU A 68 0.20 3.02 -8.95
CA LEU A 68 -0.60 3.84 -9.85
C LEU A 68 -1.65 2.95 -10.49
N ILE A 69 -2.90 3.18 -10.12
CA ILE A 69 -4.02 2.35 -10.56
C ILE A 69 -5.02 3.24 -11.29
N HIS A 70 -5.41 2.85 -12.49
CA HIS A 70 -6.33 3.61 -13.34
C HIS A 70 -7.42 2.67 -13.89
N PRO A 71 -8.62 3.21 -14.19
CA PRO A 71 -9.63 2.43 -14.89
C PRO A 71 -9.14 2.13 -16.32
N SER A 72 -9.45 0.93 -16.83
CA SER A 72 -9.17 0.54 -18.22
C SER A 72 -10.29 0.91 -19.19
N GLY A 73 -11.34 1.57 -18.70
CA GLY A 73 -12.45 2.11 -19.49
C GLY A 73 -13.44 2.92 -18.62
N ASN A 74 -14.51 3.43 -19.22
CA ASN A 74 -15.40 4.43 -18.60
C ASN A 74 -16.46 3.89 -17.61
N SER A 75 -16.39 2.61 -17.21
CA SER A 75 -17.55 1.92 -16.61
C SER A 75 -17.40 1.57 -15.14
N GLU A 76 -16.18 1.57 -14.59
CA GLU A 76 -15.94 1.08 -13.23
C GLU A 76 -15.77 2.24 -12.23
N TRP A 77 -16.73 2.35 -11.33
CA TRP A 77 -16.77 3.35 -10.26
C TRP A 77 -16.24 2.82 -8.93
N LYS A 78 -15.81 1.56 -8.88
CA LYS A 78 -15.34 0.91 -7.66
C LYS A 78 -14.06 0.14 -7.91
N ILE A 79 -13.02 0.44 -7.12
CA ILE A 79 -11.78 -0.32 -7.09
C ILE A 79 -11.83 -1.31 -5.93
N VAL A 80 -11.45 -2.56 -6.19
CA VAL A 80 -11.19 -3.56 -5.16
C VAL A 80 -9.82 -4.16 -5.41
N CYS A 81 -8.97 -4.19 -4.39
CA CYS A 81 -7.66 -4.85 -4.47
C CYS A 81 -7.17 -5.34 -3.10
N ASP A 82 -6.21 -6.27 -3.14
CA ASP A 82 -5.51 -6.77 -1.96
C ASP A 82 -4.06 -6.26 -2.00
N PHE A 83 -3.62 -5.58 -0.94
CA PHE A 83 -2.21 -5.32 -0.69
C PHE A 83 -1.66 -6.39 0.25
N THR A 84 -0.63 -7.12 -0.15
CA THR A 84 0.11 -8.00 0.75
C THR A 84 1.42 -7.35 1.18
N TYR A 85 1.82 -7.58 2.41
CA TYR A 85 3.09 -7.05 2.93
C TYR A 85 3.73 -7.99 3.95
N SER A 86 5.06 -8.08 3.91
CA SER A 86 5.84 -8.93 4.81
C SER A 86 7.29 -8.45 4.92
N GLN A 87 7.98 -8.93 5.95
CA GLN A 87 9.43 -8.90 6.04
C GLN A 87 9.90 -10.36 6.15
N ASN A 88 10.50 -10.88 5.09
CA ASN A 88 10.98 -12.25 5.07
C ASN A 88 12.25 -12.41 5.93
N PRO A 89 12.55 -13.62 6.45
CA PRO A 89 11.65 -14.76 6.64
C PRO A 89 10.76 -14.63 7.91
N SER A 90 10.81 -13.46 8.54
CA SER A 90 10.53 -13.28 9.96
C SER A 90 9.06 -13.08 10.32
N GLU A 91 8.26 -12.46 9.45
CA GLU A 91 6.82 -12.28 9.69
C GLU A 91 6.00 -13.01 8.65
N LYS A 92 4.86 -13.55 9.10
CA LYS A 92 3.80 -14.03 8.23
C LYS A 92 3.32 -12.90 7.32
N GLU A 93 3.10 -13.22 6.06
CA GLU A 93 2.46 -12.30 5.13
C GLU A 93 1.11 -11.81 5.67
N ARG A 94 0.90 -10.50 5.60
CA ARG A 94 -0.36 -9.83 5.95
C ARG A 94 -1.06 -9.38 4.68
N THR A 95 -2.37 -9.25 4.74
CA THR A 95 -3.19 -8.75 3.63
C THR A 95 -4.10 -7.64 4.11
N LEU A 96 -4.04 -6.49 3.44
CA LEU A 96 -4.98 -5.39 3.55
C LEU A 96 -5.92 -5.42 2.35
N LYS A 97 -7.23 -5.37 2.59
CA LYS A 97 -8.23 -5.36 1.53
C LYS A 97 -8.75 -3.95 1.34
N VAL A 98 -8.51 -3.38 0.17
CA VAL A 98 -8.96 -2.04 -0.17
C VAL A 98 -10.19 -2.14 -1.07
N SER A 99 -11.22 -1.36 -0.73
CA SER A 99 -12.42 -1.18 -1.52
C SER A 99 -12.81 0.30 -1.44
N ASP A 100 -12.65 1.04 -2.53
CA ASP A 100 -13.03 2.46 -2.57
C ASP A 100 -13.87 2.77 -3.80
N GLU A 101 -14.68 3.82 -3.69
CA GLU A 101 -15.48 4.35 -4.79
C GLU A 101 -14.70 5.47 -5.49
N TYR A 102 -14.45 5.30 -6.78
CA TYR A 102 -13.88 6.33 -7.63
C TYR A 102 -15.01 7.24 -8.14
N ARG A 103 -14.90 8.54 -7.83
CA ARG A 103 -15.77 9.60 -8.37
C ARG A 103 -14.85 10.62 -9.01
N GLU A 104 -15.01 10.86 -10.31
CA GLU A 104 -14.36 11.95 -11.03
C GLU A 104 -14.77 13.33 -10.49
#